data_AF-A0A497CWY9-F1
#
_entry.id   AF-A0A497CWY9-F1
#
_cell.length_a   1.000
_cell.length_b   1.000
_cell.length_c   1.000
_cell.angle_alpha   90.00
_cell.angle_beta   90.00
_cell.angle_gamma   90.00
#
_symmetry.space_group_name_H-M   'P 1'
#
loop_
_entity.id
_entity.type
_entity.pdbx_description
1 polymer ?
#
loop_
_entity_poly.entity_id
_entity_poly.type
_entity_poly.pdbx_seq_one_letter_code
_entity_poly.pdbx_strand_id
1 'polypeptide(L)'
;MIIIESHIIPPDVPKARFLDYSVGIIKSLNSRTSIKKAIKRGALLLDDKEASGGEWLKPGQKITLIDREDKPPKPYDLRLDIIYEDDDLAVIRKPAGISVSGNKYRTIQNALLANLKTSDKPDALRWPRPVHRLDYGTSGLLLVAKTRQAIA
;
A
#
# COMPACT_ATOMS: atom_id res chain seq x y z
N MET A 1 -1.62 -11.63 6.43
CA MET A 1 -2.35 -10.46 6.94
C MET A 1 -1.43 -9.67 7.86
N ILE A 2 -1.16 -8.40 7.56
CA ILE A 2 -0.40 -7.49 8.44
C ILE A 2 -1.33 -6.37 8.88
N ILE A 3 -1.40 -6.07 10.17
CA ILE A 3 -2.15 -4.91 10.67
C ILE A 3 -1.33 -3.66 10.36
N ILE A 4 -1.91 -2.74 9.61
CA ILE A 4 -1.30 -1.46 9.24
C ILE A 4 -1.61 -0.42 10.31
N GLU A 5 -2.88 -0.35 10.70
CA GLU A 5 -3.41 0.68 11.58
C GLU A 5 -4.65 0.12 12.27
N SER A 6 -4.88 0.51 13.51
CA SER A 6 -6.10 0.15 14.23
C SER A 6 -6.60 1.28 15.09
N HIS A 7 -7.92 1.38 15.20
CA HIS A 7 -8.61 2.41 15.97
C HIS A 7 -9.74 1.77 16.79
N ILE A 8 -9.84 2.14 18.06
CA ILE A 8 -10.96 1.75 18.93
C ILE A 8 -11.95 2.91 19.00
N ILE A 9 -13.22 2.62 18.73
CA ILE A 9 -14.26 3.63 18.72
C ILE A 9 -14.54 4.12 20.15
N PRO A 10 -14.44 5.43 20.41
CA PRO A 10 -14.57 5.95 21.76
C PRO A 10 -16.04 5.92 22.24
N PRO A 11 -16.29 6.00 23.56
CA PRO A 11 -17.62 5.95 24.15
C PRO A 11 -18.60 7.02 23.66
N ASP A 12 -18.08 8.19 23.33
CA ASP A 12 -18.82 9.41 22.95
C ASP A 12 -19.00 9.55 21.43
N VAL A 13 -18.77 8.47 20.66
CA VAL A 13 -18.89 8.52 19.20
C VAL A 13 -20.30 8.95 18.78
N PRO A 14 -20.44 9.98 17.91
CA PRO A 14 -21.73 10.33 17.35
C PRO A 14 -22.23 9.18 16.46
N LYS A 15 -23.55 9.06 16.32
CA LYS A 15 -24.17 8.04 15.47
C LYS A 15 -23.72 8.22 14.01
N ALA A 16 -22.76 7.41 13.58
CA ALA A 16 -22.14 7.48 12.27
C ALA A 16 -22.07 6.11 11.60
N ARG A 17 -22.10 6.10 10.26
CA ARG A 17 -21.81 4.90 9.47
C ARG A 17 -20.30 4.67 9.42
N PHE A 18 -19.89 3.40 9.28
CA PHE A 18 -18.49 3.01 9.18
C PHE A 18 -17.73 3.83 8.12
N LEU A 19 -18.29 3.95 6.91
CA LEU A 19 -17.64 4.68 5.82
C LEU A 19 -17.40 6.16 6.16
N ASP A 20 -18.37 6.82 6.80
CA ASP A 20 -18.30 8.25 7.09
C ASP A 20 -17.30 8.53 8.21
N TYR A 21 -17.36 7.72 9.27
CA TYR A 21 -16.48 7.86 10.43
C TYR A 21 -15.03 7.50 10.14
N SER A 22 -14.78 6.50 9.28
CA SER A 22 -13.41 6.04 9.02
C SER A 22 -12.55 7.06 8.27
N VAL A 23 -13.18 8.05 7.60
CA VAL A 23 -12.46 9.12 6.91
C VAL A 23 -11.77 10.02 7.93
N GLY A 24 -10.43 10.11 7.85
CA GLY A 24 -9.63 10.93 8.76
C GLY A 24 -9.27 10.26 10.08
N ILE A 25 -9.96 9.18 10.46
CA ILE A 25 -9.58 8.33 11.60
C ILE A 25 -8.45 7.38 11.22
N ILE A 26 -8.53 6.77 10.05
CA ILE A 26 -7.45 5.98 9.48
C ILE A 26 -6.50 6.93 8.76
N LYS A 27 -5.39 7.31 9.41
CA LYS A 27 -4.47 8.36 8.95
C LYS A 27 -3.89 8.06 7.56
N SER A 28 -3.68 6.78 7.28
CA SER A 28 -3.17 6.29 5.99
C SER A 28 -4.20 6.38 4.83
N LEU A 29 -5.47 6.64 5.12
CA LEU A 29 -6.56 6.73 4.14
C LEU A 29 -7.33 8.05 4.28
N ASN A 30 -6.79 9.10 3.66
CA ASN A 30 -7.26 10.48 3.81
C ASN A 30 -8.51 10.88 3.00
N SER A 31 -9.13 9.96 2.23
CA SER A 31 -10.30 10.29 1.40
C SER A 31 -11.40 9.23 1.47
N ARG A 32 -12.66 9.65 1.27
CA ARG A 32 -13.80 8.73 1.14
C ARG A 32 -13.57 7.68 0.04
N THR A 33 -12.92 8.08 -1.05
CA THR A 33 -12.60 7.18 -2.17
C THR A 33 -11.55 6.13 -1.79
N SER A 34 -10.52 6.49 -1.03
CA SER A 34 -9.52 5.53 -0.55
C SER A 34 -10.12 4.53 0.44
N ILE A 35 -11.01 4.98 1.34
CA ILE A 35 -11.76 4.10 2.25
C ILE A 35 -12.65 3.11 1.47
N LYS A 36 -13.43 3.59 0.49
CA LYS A 36 -14.26 2.70 -0.37
C LYS A 36 -13.43 1.66 -1.10
N LYS A 37 -12.26 2.04 -1.64
CA LYS A 37 -11.34 1.10 -2.29
C LYS A 37 -10.79 0.08 -1.32
N ALA A 38 -10.47 0.49 -0.08
CA ALA A 38 -9.99 -0.42 0.96
C ALA A 38 -11.07 -1.42 1.38
N ILE A 39 -12.31 -0.97 1.62
CA ILE A 39 -13.49 -1.83 1.85
C ILE A 39 -13.66 -2.84 0.71
N LYS A 40 -13.68 -2.38 -0.55
CA LYS A 40 -13.85 -3.26 -1.72
C LYS A 40 -12.76 -4.34 -1.84
N ARG A 41 -11.56 -4.05 -1.35
CA ARG A 41 -10.44 -4.99 -1.30
C ARG A 41 -10.46 -5.89 -0.06
N GLY A 42 -11.44 -5.74 0.84
CA GLY A 42 -11.49 -6.41 2.14
C GLY A 42 -10.40 -5.94 3.13
N ALA A 43 -9.74 -4.82 2.83
CA ALA A 43 -8.61 -4.33 3.63
C ALA A 43 -9.04 -3.64 4.94
N LEU A 44 -10.33 -3.35 5.12
CA LEU A 44 -10.86 -2.75 6.35
C LEU A 44 -11.73 -3.76 7.08
N LEU A 45 -11.45 -3.93 8.37
CA LEU A 45 -12.16 -4.80 9.28
C LEU A 45 -12.88 -4.00 10.36
N LEU A 46 -14.05 -4.46 10.78
CA LEU A 46 -14.78 -4.04 11.98
C LEU A 46 -14.93 -5.27 12.88
N ASP A 47 -14.37 -5.24 14.08
CA ASP A 47 -14.30 -6.38 15.01
C ASP A 47 -13.83 -7.67 14.29
N ASP A 48 -12.70 -7.54 13.58
CA ASP A 48 -12.02 -8.59 12.81
C ASP A 48 -12.81 -9.19 11.63
N LYS A 49 -13.98 -8.61 11.27
CA LYS A 49 -14.78 -8.99 10.09
C LYS A 49 -14.68 -7.95 9.00
N GLU A 50 -14.73 -8.34 7.73
CA GLU A 50 -14.75 -7.40 6.60
C GLU A 50 -15.87 -6.38 6.74
N ALA A 51 -15.52 -5.09 6.72
CA ALA A 51 -16.49 -4.01 6.74
C ALA A 51 -17.11 -3.84 5.35
N SER A 52 -18.44 -3.71 5.27
CA SER A 52 -19.17 -3.34 4.05
C SER A 52 -19.25 -1.82 3.84
N GLY A 53 -19.00 -1.04 4.90
CA GLY A 53 -19.06 0.43 4.91
C GLY A 53 -20.42 0.99 5.29
N GLY A 54 -21.47 0.16 5.24
CA GLY A 54 -22.83 0.53 5.59
C GLY A 54 -23.17 0.27 7.06
N GLU A 55 -22.29 -0.30 7.87
CA GLU A 55 -22.58 -0.61 9.26
C GLU A 55 -22.76 0.67 10.09
N TRP A 56 -23.67 0.64 11.07
CA TRP A 56 -23.70 1.63 12.14
C TRP A 56 -22.66 1.26 13.19
N LEU A 57 -21.87 2.24 13.59
CA LEU A 57 -20.83 2.05 14.58
C LEU A 57 -21.38 2.05 16.00
N LYS A 58 -20.75 1.24 16.85
CA LYS A 58 -20.98 1.19 18.29
C LYS A 58 -19.70 1.54 19.04
N PRO A 59 -19.80 2.18 20.21
CA PRO A 59 -18.69 2.31 21.14
C PRO A 59 -17.95 1.00 21.39
N GLY A 60 -16.62 1.07 21.50
CA GLY A 60 -15.76 -0.06 21.82
C GLY A 60 -15.45 -1.01 20.65
N GLN A 61 -16.10 -0.85 19.49
CA GLN A 61 -15.72 -1.65 18.32
C GLN A 61 -14.33 -1.24 17.81
N LYS A 62 -13.64 -2.19 17.18
CA LYS A 62 -12.30 -1.99 16.63
C LYS A 62 -12.34 -1.92 15.12
N ILE A 63 -11.84 -0.83 14.56
CA ILE A 63 -11.57 -0.68 13.13
C ILE A 63 -10.11 -1.06 12.90
N THR A 64 -9.86 -1.97 11.96
CA THR A 64 -8.49 -2.41 11.63
C THR A 64 -8.27 -2.29 10.13
N LEU A 65 -7.24 -1.54 9.73
CA LEU A 65 -6.72 -1.56 8.37
C LEU A 65 -5.65 -2.65 8.27
N ILE A 66 -5.83 -3.55 7.31
CA ILE A 66 -4.91 -4.65 7.05
C ILE A 66 -4.32 -4.56 5.65
N ASP A 67 -3.11 -5.09 5.52
CA ASP A 67 -2.55 -5.45 4.23
C ASP A 67 -2.94 -6.89 3.87
N ARG A 68 -3.73 -7.00 2.80
CA ARG A 68 -4.15 -8.26 2.19
C ARG A 68 -3.20 -8.76 1.11
N GLU A 69 -2.01 -8.19 0.95
CA GLU A 69 -1.08 -8.66 -0.08
C GLU A 69 -0.63 -10.11 0.15
N ASP A 70 -1.46 -11.03 -0.33
CA ASP A 70 -1.33 -12.46 -0.13
C ASP A 70 -0.34 -13.09 -1.11
N LYS A 71 -0.04 -12.40 -2.23
CA LYS A 71 0.90 -12.90 -3.26
C LYS A 71 1.81 -11.79 -3.79
N PRO A 72 3.14 -12.03 -3.85
CA PRO A 72 4.06 -11.12 -4.50
C PRO A 72 3.76 -11.02 -6.00
N PRO A 73 4.17 -9.92 -6.66
CA PRO A 73 4.22 -9.87 -8.11
C PRO A 73 4.98 -11.08 -8.67
N LYS A 74 4.68 -11.49 -9.90
CA LYS A 74 5.46 -12.55 -10.55
C LYS A 74 6.87 -11.99 -10.84
N PRO A 75 7.95 -12.59 -10.30
CA PRO A 75 9.30 -12.08 -10.54
C PRO A 75 9.60 -12.04 -12.03
N TYR A 76 10.12 -10.90 -12.51
CA TYR A 76 10.58 -10.74 -13.87
C TYR A 76 12.10 -10.54 -13.86
N ASP A 77 12.84 -11.43 -14.51
CA ASP A 77 14.29 -11.33 -14.57
C ASP A 77 14.71 -10.17 -15.48
N LEU A 78 15.11 -9.08 -14.84
CA LEU A 78 15.69 -7.89 -15.44
C LEU A 78 16.60 -7.25 -14.40
N ARG A 79 17.90 -7.16 -14.68
CA ARG A 79 18.83 -6.41 -13.82
C ARG A 79 18.53 -4.92 -13.92
N LEU A 80 18.38 -4.28 -12.76
CA LEU A 80 18.12 -2.85 -12.64
C LEU A 80 19.40 -2.13 -12.20
N ASP A 81 19.62 -0.95 -12.76
CA ASP A 81 20.68 -0.04 -12.35
C ASP A 81 20.22 0.72 -11.10
N ILE A 82 20.76 0.35 -9.94
CA ILE A 82 20.42 0.93 -8.63
C ILE A 82 21.40 2.07 -8.36
N ILE A 83 20.89 3.29 -8.35
CA ILE A 83 21.66 4.52 -8.13
C ILE A 83 21.83 4.80 -6.64
N TYR A 84 20.84 4.43 -5.84
CA TYR A 84 20.79 4.64 -4.41
C TYR A 84 19.88 3.60 -3.74
N GLU A 85 20.24 3.15 -2.54
CA GLU A 85 19.40 2.31 -1.69
C GLU A 85 19.71 2.56 -0.21
N ASP A 86 18.66 2.77 0.59
CA ASP A 86 18.70 2.75 2.04
C ASP A 86 17.56 1.87 2.60
N ASP A 87 17.28 1.96 3.90
CA ASP A 87 16.24 1.15 4.54
C ASP A 87 14.81 1.61 4.19
N ASP A 88 14.61 2.86 3.77
CA ASP A 88 13.29 3.43 3.47
C ASP A 88 12.94 3.35 1.99
N LEU A 89 13.91 3.59 1.11
CA LEU A 89 13.70 3.72 -0.32
C LEU A 89 14.94 3.32 -1.15
N ALA A 90 14.72 3.23 -2.46
CA ALA A 90 15.76 3.12 -3.46
C ALA A 90 15.47 4.03 -4.66
N VAL A 91 16.50 4.38 -5.40
CA VAL A 91 16.41 5.07 -6.69
C VAL A 91 17.03 4.17 -7.74
N ILE A 92 16.26 3.84 -8.76
CA ILE A 92 16.77 3.09 -9.92
C ILE A 92 16.81 3.99 -11.16
N ARG A 93 17.65 3.62 -12.13
CA ARG A 93 17.53 4.12 -13.51
C ARG A 93 16.63 3.19 -14.31
N LYS A 94 15.39 3.63 -14.54
CA LYS A 94 14.44 2.93 -15.40
C LYS A 94 14.86 3.06 -16.87
N PRO A 95 14.94 1.95 -17.64
CA PRO A 95 15.11 2.02 -19.09
C PRO A 95 13.81 2.44 -19.82
N ALA A 96 13.94 2.97 -21.03
CA ALA A 96 12.80 3.13 -21.93
C ALA A 96 12.32 1.76 -22.43
N GLY A 97 11.05 1.66 -22.83
CA GLY A 97 10.45 0.43 -23.35
C GLY A 97 9.96 -0.57 -22.29
N ILE A 98 9.85 -0.16 -21.03
CA ILE A 98 9.26 -0.98 -19.95
C ILE A 98 8.26 -0.18 -19.14
N SER A 99 7.12 -0.80 -18.81
CA SER A 99 6.10 -0.16 -17.97
C SER A 99 6.52 -0.22 -16.50
N VAL A 100 6.23 0.83 -15.72
CA VAL A 100 6.54 0.82 -14.28
C VAL A 100 5.72 -0.23 -13.54
N SER A 101 4.41 -0.24 -13.74
CA SER A 101 3.44 -1.14 -13.10
C SER A 101 2.27 -1.44 -14.04
N GLY A 102 1.33 -2.28 -13.61
CA GLY A 102 0.11 -2.64 -14.35
C GLY A 102 -0.05 -4.15 -14.54
N ASN A 103 -1.04 -4.56 -15.33
CA ASN A 103 -1.41 -5.98 -15.51
C ASN A 103 -0.48 -6.77 -16.45
N LYS A 104 0.72 -6.26 -16.74
CA LYS A 104 1.70 -6.91 -17.62
C LYS A 104 2.73 -7.67 -16.78
N TYR A 105 3.27 -8.74 -17.34
CA TYR A 105 4.38 -9.47 -16.73
C TYR A 105 5.71 -8.69 -16.81
N ARG A 106 5.98 -8.02 -17.94
CA ARG A 106 7.20 -7.23 -18.14
C ARG A 106 7.03 -5.82 -17.57
N THR A 107 7.30 -5.67 -16.28
CA THR A 107 7.23 -4.38 -15.58
C THR A 107 8.41 -4.18 -14.65
N ILE A 108 8.71 -2.93 -14.32
CA ILE A 108 9.70 -2.61 -13.28
C ILE A 108 9.27 -3.20 -11.94
N GLN A 109 7.99 -3.04 -11.55
CA GLN A 109 7.45 -3.58 -10.30
C GLN A 109 7.75 -5.08 -10.13
N ASN A 110 7.67 -5.87 -11.20
CA ASN A 110 7.96 -7.29 -11.16
C ASN A 110 9.47 -7.59 -11.07
N ALA A 111 10.31 -6.72 -11.63
CA ALA A 111 11.77 -6.84 -11.56
C ALA A 111 12.34 -6.45 -10.18
N LEU A 112 11.67 -5.55 -9.43
CA LEU A 112 12.15 -5.10 -8.12
C LEU A 112 12.40 -6.26 -7.15
N LEU A 113 11.60 -7.32 -7.21
CA LEU A 113 11.70 -8.50 -6.33
C LEU A 113 13.06 -9.20 -6.39
N ALA A 114 13.75 -9.14 -7.54
CA ALA A 114 15.05 -9.77 -7.73
C ALA A 114 16.21 -8.80 -7.53
N ASN A 115 15.95 -7.48 -7.44
CA ASN A 115 16.98 -6.46 -7.44
C ASN A 115 17.13 -5.75 -6.10
N LEU A 116 16.09 -5.69 -5.28
CA LEU A 116 16.08 -4.96 -4.02
C LEU A 116 15.72 -5.87 -2.85
N LYS A 117 16.32 -5.60 -1.69
CA LYS A 117 15.97 -6.27 -0.44
C LYS A 117 14.76 -5.57 0.20
N THR A 118 13.99 -6.32 0.96
CA THR A 118 12.98 -5.73 1.85
C THR A 118 13.66 -4.97 2.99
N SER A 119 12.97 -3.97 3.53
CA SER A 119 13.40 -3.27 4.74
C SER A 119 13.16 -4.13 5.99
N ASP A 120 13.97 -3.94 7.02
CA ASP A 120 13.77 -4.52 8.36
C ASP A 120 12.99 -3.57 9.30
N LYS A 121 12.57 -2.39 8.81
CA LYS A 121 11.82 -1.42 9.61
C LYS A 121 10.42 -1.93 9.98
N PRO A 122 9.84 -1.47 11.11
CA PRO A 122 8.51 -1.92 11.55
C PRO A 122 7.38 -1.68 10.54
N ASP A 123 7.51 -0.67 9.69
CA ASP A 123 6.53 -0.32 8.67
C ASP A 123 6.96 -0.78 7.25
N ALA A 124 7.90 -1.73 7.16
CA ALA A 124 8.37 -2.28 5.90
C ALA A 124 7.21 -2.78 5.01
N LEU A 125 7.38 -2.57 3.70
CA LEU A 125 6.54 -3.19 2.68
C LEU A 125 6.97 -4.65 2.52
N ARG A 126 6.01 -5.52 2.20
CA ARG A 126 6.29 -6.94 1.90
C ARG A 126 7.24 -7.11 0.72
N TRP A 127 7.21 -6.16 -0.20
CA TRP A 127 8.16 -6.02 -1.30
C TRP A 127 8.29 -4.54 -1.69
N PRO A 128 9.44 -4.14 -2.26
CA PRO A 128 9.63 -2.79 -2.77
C PRO A 128 8.64 -2.44 -3.87
N ARG A 129 8.21 -1.18 -3.93
CA ARG A 129 7.19 -0.71 -4.87
C ARG A 129 7.53 0.66 -5.47
N PRO A 130 7.24 0.91 -6.75
CA PRO A 130 7.43 2.24 -7.33
C PRO A 130 6.58 3.29 -6.61
N VAL A 131 7.17 4.44 -6.28
CA VAL A 131 6.47 5.58 -5.64
C VAL A 131 5.69 6.38 -6.68
N HIS A 132 6.30 6.60 -7.84
CA HIS A 132 5.69 7.29 -8.98
C HIS A 132 5.83 6.43 -10.23
N ARG A 133 5.39 6.96 -11.38
CA ARG A 133 5.55 6.31 -12.68
C ARG A 133 6.30 7.21 -13.66
N LEU A 134 6.95 6.55 -14.61
CA LEU A 134 7.42 7.11 -15.87
C LEU A 134 6.70 6.38 -16.98
N ASP A 135 6.48 7.05 -18.11
CA ASP A 135 5.81 6.43 -19.25
C ASP A 135 6.66 5.35 -19.91
N TYR A 136 5.99 4.52 -20.71
CA TYR A 136 6.60 3.34 -21.33
C TYR A 136 7.89 3.69 -22.07
N GLY A 137 7.87 4.73 -22.91
CA GLY A 137 9.01 5.19 -23.70
C GLY A 137 10.01 6.06 -22.93
N THR A 138 9.75 6.40 -21.67
CA THR A 138 10.58 7.34 -20.90
C THR A 138 11.62 6.58 -20.08
N SER A 139 12.90 6.95 -20.22
CA SER A 139 13.97 6.55 -19.30
C SER A 139 14.19 7.63 -18.23
N GLY A 140 14.77 7.26 -17.10
CA GLY A 140 15.08 8.22 -16.05
C GLY A 140 15.13 7.63 -14.66
N LEU A 141 15.27 8.49 -13.66
CA LEU A 141 15.25 8.09 -12.26
C LEU A 141 13.83 7.75 -11.82
N LEU A 142 13.69 6.62 -11.13
CA LEU A 142 12.44 6.15 -10.56
C LEU A 142 12.65 5.84 -9.07
N LEU A 143 11.86 6.50 -8.23
CA LEU A 143 11.82 6.22 -6.79
C LEU A 143 11.05 4.94 -6.51
N VAL A 144 11.59 4.14 -5.60
CA VAL A 144 11.03 2.88 -5.13
C VAL A 144 10.97 2.91 -3.60
N ALA A 145 9.79 2.75 -3.02
CA ALA A 145 9.61 2.64 -1.58
C ALA A 145 9.91 1.23 -1.09
N LYS A 146 10.58 1.13 0.06
CA LYS A 146 10.76 -0.10 0.86
C LYS A 146 9.94 -0.07 2.15
N THR A 147 9.50 1.11 2.60
CA THR A 147 8.62 1.30 3.77
C THR A 147 7.27 1.94 3.41
N ARG A 148 6.29 1.83 4.31
CA ARG A 148 4.96 2.43 4.14
C ARG A 148 5.01 3.94 4.14
N GLN A 149 5.85 4.55 4.97
CA GLN A 149 5.99 6.00 4.97
C GLN A 149 6.55 6.52 3.63
N ALA A 150 7.46 5.77 2.99
CA ALA A 150 8.09 6.19 1.74
C ALA A 150 7.20 6.04 0.49
N ILE A 151 6.08 5.30 0.56
CA ILE A 151 5.20 5.08 -0.61
C ILE A 151 4.07 6.11 -0.76
N ALA A 152 3.83 6.91 0.28
CA ALA A 152 2.65 7.76 0.42
C ALA A 152 2.63 8.95 -0.55
#